data_AF-A0A558DIK7-F1
#
_entry.id   AF-A0A558DIK7-F1
#
_cell.length_a   1.000
_cell.length_b   1.000
_cell.length_c   1.000
_cell.angle_alpha   90.00
_cell.angle_beta   90.00
_cell.angle_gamma   90.00
#
_symmetry.space_group_name_H-M   'P 1'
#
loop_
_entity.id
_entity.type
_entity.pdbx_description
1 polymer ?
#
loop_
_entity_poly.entity_id
_entity_poly.type
_entity_poly.pdbx_seq_one_letter_code
_entity_poly.pdbx_strand_id
1 'polypeptide(L)'
;MNSEQDSHLAEETFPESDRPGLLQAILDSPSYRLAYEDTEFLASEDLRPVRLQLELIKPEHYLRQHNVRSTIVVFGSARLLPPDIAEAELAALDRLNDPALGAEIARAIKQLEYARYYVEARHFAKIVSRRFQKEGRRDFVVVTGGGPGIMEAANRGAHDAGERSIGLNITLPHEQAPNPFVTPELCFQFRYFGLRKMHFLLRARGLVAFPGGYGTLDELFETLTLMQTGRVAPMPVVLVGERFWRRAIDFQFLMDEGMIGQQDLALFTIVDSADEAIRVLGEFYHGTPPA
;
A
#
# COMPACT_ATOMS: atom_id res chain seq x y z
N MET A 1 -21.49 63.37 -56.67
CA MET A 1 -21.39 61.93 -57.02
C MET A 1 -20.19 61.82 -57.94
N ASN A 2 -19.07 61.19 -57.63
CA ASN A 2 -18.73 60.29 -56.54
C ASN A 2 -17.31 60.58 -56.07
N SER A 3 -17.14 60.44 -54.76
CA SER A 3 -15.89 60.45 -54.03
C SER A 3 -15.06 59.21 -54.35
N GLU A 4 -13.87 59.39 -54.93
CA GLU A 4 -12.78 58.45 -54.80
C GLU A 4 -12.18 58.62 -53.39
N GLN A 5 -12.71 57.86 -52.44
CA GLN A 5 -12.02 57.56 -51.20
C GLN A 5 -11.04 56.42 -51.49
N ASP A 6 -9.84 56.76 -51.96
CA ASP A 6 -8.69 55.89 -51.83
C ASP A 6 -8.35 55.83 -50.33
N SER A 7 -8.94 54.85 -49.63
CA SER A 7 -8.53 54.51 -48.29
C SER A 7 -7.15 53.87 -48.37
N HIS A 8 -6.12 54.65 -48.07
CA HIS A 8 -4.82 54.16 -47.67
C HIS A 8 -4.99 53.20 -46.47
N LEU A 9 -5.22 51.92 -46.75
CA LEU A 9 -4.79 50.85 -45.87
C LEU A 9 -3.26 50.82 -46.03
N ALA A 10 -2.57 51.61 -45.21
CA ALA A 10 -1.14 51.45 -45.04
C ALA A 10 -0.91 49.98 -44.67
N GLU A 11 -0.20 49.24 -45.53
CA GLU A 11 0.35 47.95 -45.15
C GLU A 11 1.27 48.20 -43.96
N GLU A 12 0.76 47.96 -42.74
CA GLU A 12 1.56 47.88 -41.53
C GLU A 12 2.53 46.70 -41.71
N THR A 13 3.65 47.00 -42.35
CA THR A 13 4.71 46.03 -42.65
C THR A 13 5.37 45.68 -41.33
N PHE A 14 5.12 44.46 -40.87
CA PHE A 14 5.73 43.92 -39.65
C PHE A 14 7.26 44.07 -39.74
N PRO A 15 7.93 44.74 -38.79
CA PRO A 15 9.37 44.95 -38.87
C PRO A 15 10.10 43.61 -38.91
N GLU A 16 10.76 43.28 -40.04
CA GLU A 16 11.48 42.00 -40.16
C GLU A 16 12.62 41.86 -39.13
N SER A 17 13.08 42.97 -38.54
CA SER A 17 14.04 43.01 -37.44
C SER A 17 13.57 42.27 -36.19
N ASP A 18 12.26 42.15 -35.97
CA ASP A 18 11.69 41.59 -34.74
C ASP A 18 11.44 40.08 -34.84
N ARG A 19 11.51 39.53 -36.06
CA ARG A 19 11.26 38.11 -36.37
C ARG A 19 12.16 37.14 -35.57
N PRO A 20 13.49 37.36 -35.44
CA PRO A 20 14.34 36.44 -34.68
C PRO A 20 13.99 36.40 -33.19
N GLY A 21 13.66 37.55 -32.59
CA GLY A 21 13.26 37.63 -31.18
C GLY A 21 11.93 36.93 -30.92
N LEU A 22 10.96 37.09 -31.82
CA LEU A 22 9.67 36.41 -31.72
C LEU A 22 9.78 34.89 -31.92
N LEU A 23 10.61 34.45 -32.88
CA LEU A 23 10.87 33.03 -33.07
C LEU A 23 11.48 32.42 -31.81
N GLN A 24 12.48 33.08 -31.22
CA GLN A 24 13.09 32.62 -29.97
C GLN A 24 12.07 32.56 -28.83
N ALA A 25 11.21 33.59 -28.69
CA ALA A 25 10.15 33.61 -27.69
C ALA A 25 9.13 32.46 -27.87
N ILE A 26 8.83 32.06 -29.12
CA ILE A 26 7.98 30.89 -29.40
C ILE A 26 8.70 29.61 -28.99
N LEU A 27 9.97 29.43 -29.39
CA LEU A 27 10.74 28.23 -29.10
C LEU A 27 10.94 28.01 -27.59
N ASP A 28 11.06 29.09 -26.82
CA ASP A 28 11.22 29.05 -25.35
C ASP A 28 9.87 28.93 -24.61
N SER A 29 8.75 29.16 -25.29
CA SER A 29 7.42 29.12 -24.69
C SER A 29 7.05 27.69 -24.24
N PRO A 30 6.50 27.51 -23.03
CA PRO A 30 5.94 26.22 -22.60
C PRO A 30 4.91 25.66 -23.59
N SER A 31 4.13 26.52 -24.24
CA SER A 31 3.11 26.10 -25.22
C SER A 31 3.66 25.48 -26.50
N TYR A 32 4.97 25.63 -26.78
CA TYR A 32 5.63 25.03 -27.93
C TYR A 32 6.32 23.70 -27.59
N ARG A 33 6.39 23.33 -26.31
CA ARG A 33 6.94 22.05 -25.85
C ARG A 33 6.00 20.90 -26.24
N LEU A 34 6.57 19.72 -26.49
CA LEU A 34 5.77 18.51 -26.69
C LEU A 34 5.09 18.11 -25.37
N ALA A 35 3.78 17.89 -25.40
CA ALA A 35 2.97 17.72 -24.18
C ALA A 35 3.42 16.55 -23.27
N TYR A 36 3.97 15.47 -23.84
CA TYR A 36 4.45 14.32 -23.05
C TYR A 36 5.88 14.51 -22.51
N GLU A 37 6.59 15.55 -22.96
CA GLU A 37 7.93 15.93 -22.48
C GLU A 37 7.84 17.11 -21.48
N ASP A 38 6.72 17.83 -21.47
CA ASP A 38 6.46 18.94 -20.55
C ASP A 38 6.05 18.44 -19.16
N THR A 39 7.03 18.33 -18.27
CA THR A 39 6.81 17.87 -16.88
C THR A 39 6.02 18.86 -16.04
N GLU A 40 6.04 20.17 -16.34
CA GLU A 40 5.27 21.19 -15.63
C GLU A 40 3.78 21.04 -15.99
N PHE A 41 3.47 20.87 -17.28
CA PHE A 41 2.12 20.57 -17.75
C PHE A 41 1.61 19.24 -17.19
N LEU A 42 2.43 18.18 -17.22
CA LEU A 42 2.08 16.88 -16.64
C LEU A 42 1.90 16.94 -15.11
N ALA A 43 2.50 17.93 -14.43
CA ALA A 43 2.35 18.20 -13.00
C ALA A 43 1.16 19.14 -12.66
N SER A 44 0.54 19.75 -13.66
CA SER A 44 -0.60 20.67 -13.49
C SER A 44 -1.85 20.00 -12.91
N GLU A 45 -2.80 20.80 -12.43
CA GLU A 45 -4.08 20.30 -11.90
C GLU A 45 -4.95 19.64 -12.98
N ASP A 46 -4.92 20.18 -14.20
CA ASP A 46 -5.69 19.68 -15.34
C ASP A 46 -5.32 18.23 -15.70
N LEU A 47 -4.06 17.85 -15.46
CA LEU A 47 -3.53 16.52 -15.79
C LEU A 47 -3.61 15.54 -14.63
N ARG A 48 -4.28 15.90 -13.53
CA ARG A 48 -4.59 14.99 -12.42
C ARG A 48 -5.28 13.69 -12.89
N PRO A 49 -6.28 13.69 -13.80
CA PRO A 49 -6.89 12.45 -14.29
C PRO A 49 -5.90 11.53 -15.00
N VAL A 50 -4.96 12.09 -15.76
CA VAL A 50 -3.90 11.32 -16.44
C VAL A 50 -2.94 10.73 -15.42
N ARG A 51 -2.52 11.49 -14.39
CA ARG A 51 -1.68 10.95 -13.31
C ARG A 51 -2.36 9.84 -12.52
N LEU A 52 -3.66 9.96 -12.25
CA LEU A 52 -4.45 8.88 -11.64
C LEU A 52 -4.45 7.63 -12.52
N GLN A 53 -4.63 7.79 -13.84
CA GLN A 53 -4.55 6.68 -14.78
C GLN A 53 -3.15 6.03 -14.80
N LEU A 54 -2.07 6.82 -14.72
CA LEU A 54 -0.71 6.30 -14.64
C LEU A 54 -0.46 5.50 -13.35
N GLU A 55 -0.92 5.99 -12.19
CA GLU A 55 -0.81 5.27 -10.92
C GLU A 55 -1.63 3.99 -10.89
N LEU A 56 -2.72 3.92 -11.66
CA LEU A 56 -3.49 2.68 -11.87
C LEU A 56 -2.75 1.69 -12.80
N ILE A 57 -2.19 2.16 -13.92
CA ILE A 57 -1.64 1.28 -14.96
C ILE A 57 -0.26 0.76 -14.59
N LYS A 58 0.61 1.62 -14.02
CA LYS A 58 2.02 1.29 -13.81
C LYS A 58 2.23 0.06 -12.93
N PRO A 59 1.62 -0.06 -11.73
CA PRO A 59 1.78 -1.26 -10.91
C PRO A 59 1.30 -2.52 -11.63
N GLU A 60 0.14 -2.46 -12.27
CA GLU A 60 -0.42 -3.60 -13.02
C GLU A 60 0.47 -4.04 -14.19
N HIS A 61 1.08 -3.09 -14.90
CA HIS A 61 2.03 -3.38 -15.97
C HIS A 61 3.21 -4.23 -15.48
N TYR A 62 3.87 -3.79 -14.41
CA TYR A 62 5.01 -4.50 -13.84
C TYR A 62 4.60 -5.83 -13.18
N LEU A 63 3.48 -5.87 -12.47
CA LEU A 63 2.97 -7.11 -11.88
C LEU A 63 2.73 -8.19 -12.95
N ARG A 64 2.20 -7.82 -14.13
CA ARG A 64 2.02 -8.74 -15.27
C ARG A 64 3.35 -9.18 -15.88
N GLN A 65 4.30 -8.26 -16.09
CA GLN A 65 5.65 -8.60 -16.58
C GLN A 65 6.36 -9.58 -15.65
N HIS A 66 6.10 -9.46 -14.35
CA HIS A 66 6.60 -10.37 -13.33
C HIS A 66 5.63 -11.51 -13.01
N ASN A 67 4.71 -11.88 -13.91
CA ASN A 67 3.82 -13.05 -13.77
C ASN A 67 3.10 -13.16 -12.42
N VAL A 68 2.90 -12.05 -11.69
CA VAL A 68 2.15 -12.05 -10.43
C VAL A 68 0.69 -12.29 -10.79
N ARG A 69 0.13 -13.39 -10.28
CA ARG A 69 -1.24 -13.82 -10.59
C ARG A 69 -2.20 -13.37 -9.50
N SER A 70 -1.84 -13.63 -8.25
CA SER A 70 -2.62 -13.26 -7.06
C SER A 70 -1.71 -12.80 -5.94
N THR A 71 -2.30 -12.08 -4.98
CA THR A 71 -1.59 -11.55 -3.82
C THR A 71 -2.26 -11.97 -2.51
N ILE A 72 -1.48 -12.01 -1.42
CA ILE A 72 -2.00 -11.97 -0.06
C ILE A 72 -1.59 -10.66 0.57
N VAL A 73 -2.59 -9.90 1.01
CA VAL A 73 -2.37 -8.61 1.66
C VAL A 73 -2.02 -8.84 3.12
N VAL A 74 -0.90 -8.26 3.57
CA VAL A 74 -0.52 -8.30 4.98
C VAL A 74 -0.45 -6.89 5.54
N PHE A 75 -1.28 -6.63 6.55
CA PHE A 75 -1.35 -5.36 7.25
C PHE A 75 -1.02 -5.50 8.73
N GLY A 76 -0.55 -4.40 9.32
CA GLY A 76 -0.34 -4.29 10.75
C GLY A 76 0.42 -3.01 11.09
N SER A 77 0.80 -2.88 12.36
CA SER A 77 1.50 -1.70 12.85
C SER A 77 2.84 -1.48 12.14
N ALA A 78 3.07 -0.23 11.71
CA ALA A 78 4.38 0.26 11.26
C ALA A 78 5.35 0.55 12.45
N ARG A 79 4.88 0.43 13.69
CA ARG A 79 5.62 0.82 14.90
C ARG A 79 6.10 -0.36 15.73
N LEU A 80 5.81 -1.59 15.32
CA LEU A 80 6.27 -2.77 16.01
C LEU A 80 7.74 -3.03 15.69
N LEU A 81 8.49 -3.40 16.71
CA LEU A 81 9.92 -3.67 16.59
C LEU A 81 10.19 -5.17 16.42
N PRO A 82 11.26 -5.54 15.69
CA PRO A 82 11.83 -6.87 15.77
C PRO A 82 12.20 -7.24 17.22
N PRO A 83 12.13 -8.53 17.62
CA PRO A 83 12.43 -8.95 19.00
C PRO A 83 13.80 -8.50 19.50
N ASP A 84 14.84 -8.63 18.69
CA ASP A 84 16.21 -8.26 19.02
C ASP A 84 16.35 -6.76 19.31
N ILE A 85 15.63 -5.91 18.56
CA ILE A 85 15.62 -4.46 18.77
C ILE A 85 14.80 -4.10 20.01
N ALA A 86 13.63 -4.73 20.20
CA ALA A 86 12.78 -4.49 21.37
C ALA A 86 13.49 -4.89 22.68
N GLU A 87 14.20 -6.02 22.68
CA GLU A 87 15.02 -6.48 23.82
C GLU A 87 16.16 -5.50 24.11
N ALA A 88 16.87 -5.05 23.07
CA ALA A 88 17.95 -4.08 23.22
C ALA A 88 17.46 -2.72 23.76
N GLU A 89 16.31 -2.22 23.29
CA GLU A 89 15.71 -0.97 23.78
C GLU A 89 15.33 -1.08 25.26
N LEU A 90 14.65 -2.16 25.66
CA LEU A 90 14.29 -2.38 27.06
C LEU A 90 15.54 -2.50 27.95
N ALA A 91 16.53 -3.30 27.54
CA ALA A 91 17.77 -3.46 28.28
C ALA A 91 18.56 -2.15 28.41
N ALA A 92 18.51 -1.26 27.41
CA ALA A 92 19.14 0.04 27.48
C ALA A 92 18.45 0.97 28.49
N LEU A 93 17.10 0.98 28.51
CA LEU A 93 16.32 1.77 29.47
C LEU A 93 16.50 1.28 30.91
N ASP A 94 16.47 -0.04 31.13
CA ASP A 94 16.65 -0.63 32.46
C ASP A 94 18.03 -0.30 33.06
N ARG A 95 19.08 -0.19 32.22
CA ARG A 95 20.43 0.18 32.67
C ARG A 95 20.53 1.62 33.17
N LEU A 96 19.69 2.53 32.68
CA LEU A 96 19.68 3.91 33.14
C LEU A 96 19.20 4.00 34.59
N ASN A 97 18.36 3.05 35.03
CA ASN A 97 17.80 2.95 36.38
C ASN A 97 17.22 4.29 36.88
N ASP A 98 16.58 5.03 35.97
CA ASP A 98 15.99 6.33 36.23
C ASP A 98 14.48 6.18 36.47
N PRO A 99 13.97 6.48 37.69
CA PRO A 99 12.55 6.44 37.98
C PRO A 99 11.68 7.33 37.08
N ALA A 100 12.26 8.38 36.47
CA ALA A 100 11.56 9.26 35.54
C ALA A 100 11.19 8.55 34.23
N LEU A 101 11.84 7.44 33.89
CA LEU A 101 11.62 6.67 32.65
C LEU A 101 10.55 5.57 32.80
N GLY A 102 9.76 5.59 33.86
CA GLY A 102 8.75 4.53 34.11
C GLY A 102 7.75 4.35 32.96
N ALA A 103 7.38 5.43 32.26
CA ALA A 103 6.48 5.37 31.11
C ALA A 103 7.15 4.74 29.88
N GLU A 104 8.40 5.11 29.60
CA GLU A 104 9.21 4.57 28.52
C GLU A 104 9.49 3.08 28.73
N ILE A 105 9.84 2.66 29.95
CA ILE A 105 10.04 1.26 30.31
C ILE A 105 8.74 0.48 30.11
N ALA A 106 7.61 0.98 30.59
CA ALA A 106 6.31 0.34 30.38
C ALA A 106 5.97 0.17 28.88
N ARG A 107 6.30 1.17 28.06
CA ARG A 107 6.15 1.11 26.61
C ARG A 107 7.09 0.08 25.97
N ALA A 108 8.35 0.02 26.39
CA ALA A 108 9.33 -0.94 25.88
C ALA A 108 8.95 -2.39 26.24
N ILE A 109 8.45 -2.63 27.46
CA ILE A 109 7.87 -3.93 27.85
C ILE A 109 6.72 -4.32 26.91
N LYS A 110 5.83 -3.37 26.60
CA LYS A 110 4.74 -3.61 25.64
C LYS A 110 5.23 -3.86 24.22
N GLN A 111 6.26 -3.16 23.77
CA GLN A 111 6.89 -3.42 22.47
C GLN A 111 7.47 -4.84 22.40
N LEU A 112 8.18 -5.28 23.45
CA LEU A 112 8.71 -6.64 23.53
C LEU A 112 7.59 -7.69 23.51
N GLU A 113 6.51 -7.47 24.27
CA GLU A 113 5.35 -8.36 24.26
C GLU A 113 4.73 -8.49 22.86
N TYR A 114 4.65 -7.39 22.11
CA TYR A 114 4.08 -7.38 20.76
C TYR A 114 5.07 -7.78 19.66
N ALA A 115 6.38 -7.84 19.95
CA ALA A 115 7.40 -8.29 19.01
C ALA A 115 7.13 -9.72 18.51
N ARG A 116 6.39 -10.53 19.28
CA ARG A 116 5.88 -11.83 18.83
C ARG A 116 5.11 -11.75 17.49
N TYR A 117 4.36 -10.67 17.25
CA TYR A 117 3.59 -10.50 16.03
C TYR A 117 4.50 -10.21 14.82
N TYR A 118 5.67 -9.62 15.03
CA TYR A 118 6.70 -9.51 14.00
C TYR A 118 7.17 -10.92 13.60
N VAL A 119 7.42 -11.80 14.58
CA VAL A 119 7.81 -13.19 14.33
C VAL A 119 6.72 -13.95 13.57
N GLU A 120 5.47 -13.84 14.01
CA GLU A 120 4.33 -14.49 13.34
C GLU A 120 4.12 -13.98 11.90
N ALA A 121 4.20 -12.66 11.65
CA ALA A 121 4.07 -12.10 10.31
C ALA A 121 5.18 -12.58 9.36
N ARG A 122 6.41 -12.64 9.86
CA ARG A 122 7.56 -13.20 9.14
C ARG A 122 7.37 -14.69 8.86
N HIS A 123 6.91 -15.45 9.85
CA HIS A 123 6.67 -16.89 9.73
C HIS A 123 5.57 -17.20 8.70
N PHE A 124 4.44 -16.51 8.80
CA PHE A 124 3.31 -16.57 7.88
C PHE A 124 3.76 -16.33 6.43
N ALA A 125 4.41 -15.19 6.18
CA ALA A 125 4.84 -14.80 4.85
C ALA A 125 5.86 -15.77 4.24
N LYS A 126 6.74 -16.33 5.07
CA LYS A 126 7.71 -17.36 4.66
C LYS A 126 7.01 -18.63 4.18
N ILE A 127 6.03 -19.14 4.92
CA ILE A 127 5.32 -20.36 4.55
C ILE A 127 4.48 -20.15 3.28
N VAL A 128 3.69 -19.07 3.24
CA VAL A 128 2.84 -18.75 2.08
C VAL A 128 3.68 -18.61 0.82
N SER A 129 4.74 -17.78 0.88
CA SER A 129 5.60 -17.55 -0.28
C SER A 129 6.26 -18.84 -0.75
N ARG A 130 6.85 -19.62 0.17
CA ARG A 130 7.49 -20.89 -0.16
C ARG A 130 6.51 -21.88 -0.76
N ARG A 131 5.23 -21.88 -0.37
CA ARG A 131 4.24 -22.85 -0.85
C ARG A 131 3.68 -22.50 -2.23
N PHE A 132 3.50 -21.21 -2.53
CA PHE A 132 2.68 -20.76 -3.65
C PHE A 132 3.44 -20.01 -4.75
N GLN A 133 4.73 -19.72 -4.56
CA GLN A 133 5.57 -19.07 -5.57
C GLN A 133 6.54 -20.02 -6.31
N LYS A 134 6.30 -21.34 -6.24
CA LYS A 134 7.15 -22.36 -6.87
C LYS A 134 6.83 -22.59 -8.36
N GLU A 135 7.80 -23.18 -9.06
CA GLU A 135 7.61 -23.73 -10.42
C GLU A 135 7.12 -22.69 -11.45
N GLY A 136 7.56 -21.43 -11.29
CA GLY A 136 7.21 -20.33 -12.20
C GLY A 136 5.81 -19.76 -11.98
N ARG A 137 5.00 -20.31 -11.06
CA ARG A 137 3.74 -19.72 -10.62
C ARG A 137 4.02 -18.70 -9.52
N ARG A 138 3.39 -17.53 -9.59
CA ARG A 138 3.48 -16.48 -8.56
C ARG A 138 2.07 -16.18 -8.08
N ASP A 139 1.50 -17.15 -7.38
CA ASP A 139 0.24 -17.02 -6.68
C ASP A 139 0.52 -16.61 -5.24
N PHE A 140 -0.42 -15.88 -4.62
CA PHE A 140 -0.32 -15.43 -3.24
C PHE A 140 0.99 -14.68 -2.91
N VAL A 141 1.47 -13.87 -3.85
CA VAL A 141 2.64 -13.01 -3.60
C VAL A 141 2.29 -12.05 -2.46
N VAL A 142 3.12 -12.03 -1.42
CA VAL A 142 2.90 -11.18 -0.24
C VAL A 142 2.98 -9.71 -0.68
N VAL A 143 1.93 -8.95 -0.42
CA VAL A 143 1.86 -7.50 -0.67
C VAL A 143 1.64 -6.75 0.63
N THR A 144 2.42 -5.70 0.85
CA THR A 144 2.37 -4.86 2.05
C THR A 144 2.41 -3.38 1.64
N GLY A 145 2.28 -2.48 2.62
CA GLY A 145 2.52 -1.05 2.41
C GLY A 145 3.99 -0.66 2.25
N GLY A 146 4.93 -1.60 2.33
CA GLY A 146 6.36 -1.39 2.14
C GLY A 146 7.08 -0.63 3.25
N GLY A 147 6.41 -0.33 4.37
CA GLY A 147 7.01 0.31 5.53
C GLY A 147 7.68 -0.66 6.52
N PRO A 148 8.12 -0.17 7.69
CA PRO A 148 8.69 -0.95 8.79
C PRO A 148 7.61 -1.75 9.55
N GLY A 149 8.02 -2.43 10.62
CA GLY A 149 7.13 -3.18 11.50
C GLY A 149 6.58 -4.44 10.84
N ILE A 150 5.25 -4.66 10.95
CA ILE A 150 4.62 -5.87 10.39
C ILE A 150 4.81 -5.96 8.87
N MET A 151 4.76 -4.83 8.17
CA MET A 151 4.96 -4.80 6.72
C MET A 151 6.35 -5.32 6.37
N GLU A 152 7.39 -4.82 7.04
CA GLU A 152 8.75 -5.32 6.89
C GLU A 152 8.86 -6.80 7.28
N ALA A 153 8.27 -7.22 8.39
CA ALA A 153 8.30 -8.62 8.83
C ALA A 153 7.76 -9.56 7.74
N ALA A 154 6.64 -9.19 7.11
CA ALA A 154 6.04 -9.96 6.04
C ALA A 154 6.90 -9.95 4.77
N ASN A 155 7.42 -8.79 4.33
CA ASN A 155 8.34 -8.73 3.19
C ASN A 155 9.61 -9.57 3.45
N ARG A 156 10.15 -9.49 4.66
CA ARG A 156 11.32 -10.26 5.11
C ARG A 156 11.05 -11.76 5.13
N GLY A 157 9.86 -12.20 5.55
CA GLY A 157 9.49 -13.61 5.54
C GLY A 157 9.50 -14.20 4.13
N ALA A 158 8.97 -13.47 3.14
CA ALA A 158 9.04 -13.86 1.74
C ALA A 158 10.50 -13.87 1.22
N HIS A 159 11.28 -12.84 1.56
CA HIS A 159 12.71 -12.77 1.22
C HIS A 159 13.50 -13.96 1.81
N ASP A 160 13.25 -14.35 3.06
CA ASP A 160 13.89 -15.52 3.69
C ASP A 160 13.54 -16.85 3.01
N ALA A 161 12.42 -16.89 2.29
CA ALA A 161 12.05 -18.03 1.46
C ALA A 161 12.76 -18.02 0.09
N GLY A 162 13.48 -16.94 -0.26
CA GLY A 162 14.04 -16.71 -1.58
C GLY A 162 12.99 -16.29 -2.62
N GLU A 163 11.82 -15.83 -2.16
CA GLU A 163 10.65 -15.58 -3.00
C GLU A 163 10.33 -14.08 -3.10
N ARG A 164 9.40 -13.72 -3.98
CA ARG A 164 9.07 -12.32 -4.25
C ARG A 164 8.08 -11.75 -3.24
N SER A 165 8.19 -10.45 -3.00
CA SER A 165 7.24 -9.66 -2.23
C SER A 165 7.07 -8.26 -2.80
N ILE A 166 5.87 -7.69 -2.63
CA ILE A 166 5.46 -6.41 -3.19
C ILE A 166 5.39 -5.37 -2.07
N GLY A 167 5.85 -4.15 -2.37
CA GLY A 167 5.70 -2.98 -1.51
C GLY A 167 4.91 -1.90 -2.24
N LEU A 168 3.73 -1.54 -1.72
CA LEU A 168 2.94 -0.41 -2.20
C LEU A 168 3.19 0.77 -1.26
N ASN A 169 4.25 1.53 -1.49
CA ASN A 169 4.62 2.71 -0.69
C ASN A 169 3.73 3.92 -1.02
N ILE A 170 3.66 4.88 -0.12
CA ILE A 170 2.92 6.14 -0.32
C ILE A 170 3.83 7.32 0.01
N THR A 171 3.74 8.40 -0.76
CA THR A 171 4.42 9.66 -0.42
C THR A 171 3.77 10.28 0.81
N LEU A 172 4.57 10.52 1.86
CA LEU A 172 4.15 11.18 3.10
C LEU A 172 5.00 12.45 3.31
N PRO A 173 4.52 13.43 4.11
CA PRO A 173 5.28 14.65 4.42
C PRO A 173 6.65 14.38 5.07
N HIS A 174 6.76 13.28 5.79
CA HIS A 174 8.04 12.74 6.26
C HIS A 174 8.32 11.46 5.49
N GLU A 175 9.42 11.44 4.74
CA GLU A 175 9.73 10.37 3.81
C GLU A 175 10.01 9.07 4.57
N GLN A 176 9.20 8.04 4.28
CA GLN A 176 9.45 6.68 4.72
C GLN A 176 10.06 5.92 3.56
N ALA A 177 11.36 5.65 3.65
CA ALA A 177 12.02 4.73 2.74
C ALA A 177 11.33 3.35 2.79
N PRO A 178 11.21 2.65 1.65
CA PRO A 178 10.73 1.28 1.66
C PRO A 178 11.66 0.38 2.49
N ASN A 179 11.09 -0.63 3.13
CA ASN A 179 11.90 -1.63 3.81
C ASN A 179 12.75 -2.42 2.81
N PRO A 180 13.95 -2.88 3.20
CA PRO A 180 14.94 -3.45 2.28
C PRO A 180 14.61 -4.87 1.80
N PHE A 181 13.48 -5.46 2.22
CA PHE A 181 13.09 -6.83 1.87
C PHE A 181 12.02 -6.91 0.77
N VAL A 182 11.55 -5.76 0.29
CA VAL A 182 10.70 -5.70 -0.91
C VAL A 182 11.51 -6.12 -2.13
N THR A 183 10.92 -6.88 -3.05
CA THR A 183 11.59 -7.21 -4.32
C THR A 183 11.81 -5.92 -5.13
N PRO A 184 13.04 -5.62 -5.59
CA PRO A 184 13.35 -4.33 -6.22
C PRO A 184 12.43 -3.95 -7.39
N GLU A 185 12.06 -4.91 -8.25
CA GLU A 185 11.17 -4.64 -9.39
C GLU A 185 9.68 -4.52 -9.02
N LEU A 186 9.32 -4.77 -7.76
CA LEU A 186 7.94 -4.80 -7.24
C LEU A 186 7.72 -3.81 -6.08
N CYS A 187 8.51 -2.74 -6.04
CA CYS A 187 8.33 -1.62 -5.12
C CYS A 187 7.70 -0.44 -5.86
N PHE A 188 6.46 -0.10 -5.52
CA PHE A 188 5.68 0.95 -6.19
C PHE A 188 5.43 2.11 -5.23
N GLN A 189 5.60 3.33 -5.71
CA GLN A 189 5.34 4.55 -4.93
C GLN A 189 4.08 5.23 -5.46
N PHE A 190 3.12 5.47 -4.58
CA PHE A 190 1.86 6.13 -4.88
C PHE A 190 1.84 7.54 -4.28
N ARG A 191 1.10 8.44 -4.92
CA ARG A 191 0.70 9.72 -4.33
C ARG A 191 -0.73 9.67 -3.81
N TYR A 192 -1.60 8.93 -4.50
CA TYR A 192 -3.03 8.91 -4.19
C TYR A 192 -3.41 7.67 -3.38
N PHE A 193 -3.86 7.88 -2.13
CA PHE A 193 -4.28 6.80 -1.23
C PHE A 193 -5.34 5.89 -1.85
N GLY A 194 -6.35 6.45 -2.53
CA GLY A 194 -7.43 5.67 -3.14
C GLY A 194 -6.94 4.65 -4.18
N LEU A 195 -5.94 5.02 -5.00
CA LEU A 195 -5.37 4.07 -5.97
C LEU A 195 -4.52 3.01 -5.28
N ARG A 196 -3.74 3.40 -4.28
CA ARG A 196 -2.98 2.44 -3.46
C ARG A 196 -3.89 1.39 -2.81
N LYS A 197 -4.99 1.82 -2.19
CA LYS A 197 -6.03 0.96 -1.60
C LYS A 197 -6.61 -0.01 -2.62
N MET A 198 -6.96 0.51 -3.81
CA MET A 198 -7.45 -0.31 -4.89
C MET A 198 -6.43 -1.39 -5.30
N HIS A 199 -5.14 -1.06 -5.41
CA HIS A 199 -4.09 -2.04 -5.75
C HIS A 199 -3.86 -3.13 -4.70
N PHE A 200 -4.17 -2.89 -3.42
CA PHE A 200 -4.17 -3.97 -2.44
C PHE A 200 -5.20 -5.04 -2.81
N LEU A 201 -6.38 -4.63 -3.29
CA LEU A 201 -7.52 -5.52 -3.51
C LEU A 201 -7.64 -6.10 -4.92
N LEU A 202 -7.14 -5.41 -5.96
CA LEU A 202 -7.26 -5.85 -7.37
C LEU A 202 -6.83 -7.31 -7.62
N ARG A 203 -5.80 -7.76 -6.91
CA ARG A 203 -5.23 -9.11 -7.02
C ARG A 203 -5.35 -9.93 -5.74
N ALA A 204 -5.97 -9.35 -4.71
CA ALA A 204 -6.08 -10.01 -3.43
C ALA A 204 -6.87 -11.31 -3.55
N ARG A 205 -6.36 -12.32 -2.86
CA ARG A 205 -7.02 -13.59 -2.60
C ARG A 205 -6.95 -13.92 -1.10
N GLY A 206 -6.85 -12.89 -0.28
CA GLY A 206 -6.76 -13.03 1.16
C GLY A 206 -6.13 -11.80 1.78
N LEU A 207 -6.59 -11.49 2.99
CA LEU A 207 -6.06 -10.42 3.82
C LEU A 207 -5.72 -10.98 5.19
N VAL A 208 -4.52 -10.68 5.68
CA VAL A 208 -4.10 -11.02 7.04
C VAL A 208 -3.72 -9.75 7.78
N ALA A 209 -4.50 -9.40 8.80
CA ALA A 209 -4.31 -8.23 9.63
C ALA A 209 -3.74 -8.62 11.00
N PHE A 210 -2.51 -8.17 11.26
CA PHE A 210 -1.89 -8.19 12.58
C PHE A 210 -2.26 -6.93 13.36
N PRO A 211 -1.98 -6.88 14.68
CA PRO A 211 -2.27 -5.69 15.48
C PRO A 211 -1.69 -4.41 14.89
N GLY A 212 -2.52 -3.38 14.80
CA GLY A 212 -2.24 -2.17 14.06
C GLY A 212 -3.04 -0.97 14.51
N GLY A 213 -2.72 0.20 13.96
CA GLY A 213 -3.40 1.46 14.24
C GLY A 213 -4.39 1.84 13.13
N TYR A 214 -4.60 3.15 12.95
CA TYR A 214 -5.57 3.67 11.98
C TYR A 214 -5.40 3.14 10.56
N GLY A 215 -4.17 3.05 10.04
CA GLY A 215 -3.95 2.52 8.68
C GLY A 215 -4.40 1.07 8.54
N THR A 216 -4.18 0.23 9.56
CA THR A 216 -4.63 -1.17 9.54
C THR A 216 -6.15 -1.26 9.63
N LEU A 217 -6.77 -0.43 10.47
CA LEU A 217 -8.22 -0.38 10.63
C LEU A 217 -8.92 0.12 9.36
N ASP A 218 -8.38 1.17 8.74
CA ASP A 218 -8.88 1.75 7.49
C ASP A 218 -8.94 0.69 6.38
N GLU A 219 -7.84 -0.01 6.12
CA GLU A 219 -7.79 -1.06 5.11
C GLU A 219 -8.66 -2.29 5.46
N LEU A 220 -8.73 -2.65 6.75
CA LEU A 220 -9.57 -3.76 7.22
C LEU A 220 -11.05 -3.45 6.98
N PHE A 221 -11.54 -2.30 7.45
CA PHE A 221 -12.95 -1.94 7.31
C PHE A 221 -13.34 -1.65 5.86
N GLU A 222 -12.44 -1.09 5.05
CA GLU A 222 -12.67 -0.96 3.61
C GLU A 222 -12.86 -2.34 2.96
N THR A 223 -11.98 -3.30 3.27
CA THR A 223 -12.08 -4.67 2.75
C THR A 223 -13.39 -5.33 3.15
N LEU A 224 -13.75 -5.26 4.44
CA LEU A 224 -14.99 -5.85 4.95
C LEU A 224 -16.23 -5.19 4.30
N THR A 225 -16.24 -3.87 4.16
CA THR A 225 -17.34 -3.13 3.52
C THR A 225 -17.50 -3.52 2.05
N LEU A 226 -16.38 -3.65 1.32
CA LEU A 226 -16.42 -4.06 -0.09
C LEU A 226 -16.89 -5.50 -0.27
N MET A 227 -16.53 -6.40 0.65
CA MET A 227 -17.03 -7.78 0.65
C MET A 227 -18.52 -7.83 1.01
N GLN A 228 -18.93 -7.13 2.07
CA GLN A 228 -20.33 -7.04 2.51
C GLN A 228 -21.25 -6.52 1.41
N THR A 229 -20.79 -5.52 0.64
CA THR A 229 -21.55 -4.92 -0.46
C THR A 229 -21.40 -5.64 -1.80
N GLY A 230 -20.66 -6.75 -1.85
CA GLY A 230 -20.45 -7.55 -3.07
C GLY A 230 -19.65 -6.84 -4.16
N ARG A 231 -18.88 -5.79 -3.80
CA ARG A 231 -18.04 -5.03 -4.75
C ARG A 231 -16.73 -5.73 -5.07
N VAL A 232 -16.27 -6.63 -4.19
CA VAL A 232 -15.16 -7.54 -4.43
C VAL A 232 -15.59 -8.99 -4.20
N ALA A 233 -14.89 -9.92 -4.84
CA ALA A 233 -15.13 -11.35 -4.62
C ALA A 233 -14.84 -11.73 -3.16
N PRO A 234 -15.58 -12.70 -2.57
CA PRO A 234 -15.26 -13.22 -1.26
C PRO A 234 -13.83 -13.77 -1.20
N MET A 235 -13.13 -13.46 -0.12
CA MET A 235 -11.79 -13.95 0.18
C MET A 235 -11.61 -14.09 1.69
N PRO A 236 -10.66 -14.91 2.17
CA PRO A 236 -10.44 -15.05 3.60
C PRO A 236 -9.82 -13.77 4.18
N VAL A 237 -10.47 -13.22 5.22
CA VAL A 237 -9.93 -12.13 6.05
C VAL A 237 -9.56 -12.70 7.41
N VAL A 238 -8.28 -12.66 7.77
CA VAL A 238 -7.77 -13.25 9.01
C VAL A 238 -7.23 -12.15 9.92
N LEU A 239 -7.71 -12.13 11.17
CA LEU A 239 -7.26 -11.21 12.21
C LEU A 239 -6.37 -11.97 13.19
N VAL A 240 -5.07 -11.70 13.16
CA VAL A 240 -4.09 -12.37 14.04
C VAL A 240 -3.95 -11.59 15.35
N GLY A 241 -4.02 -12.29 16.48
CA GLY A 241 -3.89 -11.73 17.83
C GLY A 241 -5.23 -11.47 18.49
N GLU A 242 -5.89 -12.53 18.95
CA GLU A 242 -7.26 -12.51 19.46
C GLU A 242 -7.45 -11.49 20.59
N ARG A 243 -6.53 -11.49 21.56
CA ARG A 243 -6.56 -10.56 22.69
C ARG A 243 -6.54 -9.10 22.24
N PHE A 244 -5.85 -8.77 21.15
CA PHE A 244 -5.82 -7.41 20.63
C PHE A 244 -7.17 -7.08 19.98
N TRP A 245 -7.63 -7.90 19.03
CA TRP A 245 -8.82 -7.61 18.24
C TRP A 245 -10.10 -7.55 19.08
N ARG A 246 -10.28 -8.47 20.03
CA ARG A 246 -11.43 -8.45 20.96
C ARG A 246 -11.50 -7.20 21.84
N ARG A 247 -10.36 -6.54 22.08
CA ARG A 247 -10.30 -5.29 22.85
C ARG A 247 -10.37 -4.05 21.98
N ALA A 248 -9.86 -4.14 20.75
CA ALA A 248 -9.80 -3.00 19.83
C ALA A 248 -11.19 -2.70 19.24
N ILE A 249 -11.95 -3.73 18.89
CA ILE A 249 -13.28 -3.60 18.29
C ILE A 249 -14.19 -4.67 18.88
N ASP A 250 -15.34 -4.25 19.40
CA ASP A 250 -16.41 -5.16 19.79
C ASP A 250 -17.38 -5.35 18.61
N PHE A 251 -17.07 -6.33 17.75
CA PHE A 251 -17.91 -6.65 16.59
C PHE A 251 -19.28 -7.21 17.00
N GLN A 252 -19.37 -7.86 18.17
CA GLN A 252 -20.63 -8.38 18.68
C GLN A 252 -21.55 -7.22 19.06
N PHE A 253 -21.02 -6.22 19.75
CA PHE A 253 -21.76 -5.00 20.06
C PHE A 253 -22.27 -4.29 18.79
N LEU A 254 -21.46 -4.18 17.73
CA LEU A 254 -21.91 -3.60 16.46
C LEU A 254 -23.10 -4.37 15.85
N MET A 255 -23.11 -5.69 15.99
CA MET A 255 -24.21 -6.53 15.52
C MET A 255 -25.45 -6.40 16.41
N ASP A 256 -25.28 -6.42 17.73
CA ASP A 256 -26.37 -6.32 18.71
C ASP A 256 -27.10 -4.97 18.60
N GLU A 257 -26.37 -3.90 18.30
CA GLU A 257 -26.91 -2.56 18.03
C GLU A 257 -27.47 -2.39 16.61
N GLY A 258 -27.43 -3.43 15.78
CA GLY A 258 -27.98 -3.42 14.41
C GLY A 258 -27.16 -2.62 13.39
N MET A 259 -25.88 -2.34 13.67
CA MET A 259 -24.98 -1.62 12.75
C MET A 259 -24.42 -2.55 11.66
N ILE A 260 -24.33 -3.86 11.94
CA ILE A 260 -23.96 -4.91 10.99
C ILE A 260 -24.91 -6.12 11.15
N GLY A 261 -25.01 -6.96 10.12
CA GLY A 261 -25.80 -8.19 10.17
C GLY A 261 -25.05 -9.37 10.78
N GLN A 262 -25.78 -10.39 11.24
CA GLN A 262 -25.20 -11.63 11.81
C GLN A 262 -24.24 -12.33 10.85
N GLN A 263 -24.55 -12.32 9.55
CA GLN A 263 -23.71 -12.89 8.51
C GLN A 263 -22.39 -12.14 8.31
N ASP A 264 -22.31 -10.87 8.70
CA ASP A 264 -21.11 -10.05 8.51
C ASP A 264 -19.99 -10.48 9.47
N LEU A 265 -20.35 -11.11 10.60
CA LEU A 265 -19.38 -11.74 11.51
C LEU A 265 -18.68 -12.95 10.89
N ALA A 266 -19.21 -13.50 9.79
CA ALA A 266 -18.56 -14.58 9.04
C ALA A 266 -17.57 -14.08 7.98
N LEU A 267 -17.45 -12.75 7.78
CA LEU A 267 -16.53 -12.17 6.79
C LEU A 267 -15.05 -12.27 7.21
N PHE A 268 -14.78 -12.52 8.50
CA PHE A 268 -13.42 -12.64 9.02
C PHE A 268 -13.29 -13.79 10.01
N THR A 269 -12.06 -14.21 10.27
CA THR A 269 -11.72 -15.21 11.30
C THR A 269 -10.61 -14.68 12.17
N ILE A 270 -10.78 -14.79 13.50
CA ILE A 270 -9.76 -14.40 14.48
C ILE A 270 -8.92 -15.64 14.84
N VAL A 271 -7.61 -15.50 14.81
CA VAL A 271 -6.64 -16.55 15.13
C VAL A 271 -5.49 -15.98 15.97
N ASP A 272 -4.64 -16.83 16.55
CA ASP A 272 -3.49 -16.38 17.35
C ASP A 272 -2.13 -16.70 16.73
N SER A 273 -2.08 -17.48 15.65
CA SER A 273 -0.82 -17.90 15.00
C SER A 273 -0.84 -17.85 13.47
N ALA A 274 0.36 -17.78 12.89
CA ALA A 274 0.59 -17.89 11.46
C ALA A 274 0.06 -19.21 10.88
N ASP A 275 0.25 -20.33 11.60
CA ASP A 275 -0.18 -21.66 11.16
C ASP A 275 -1.70 -21.78 11.08
N GLU A 276 -2.43 -21.19 12.03
CA GLU A 276 -3.89 -21.08 11.96
C GLU A 276 -4.34 -20.19 10.81
N ALA A 277 -3.69 -19.05 10.59
CA ALA A 277 -4.00 -18.18 9.45
C ALA A 277 -3.85 -18.93 8.12
N ILE A 278 -2.77 -19.70 7.95
CA ILE A 278 -2.54 -20.52 6.75
C ILE A 278 -3.60 -21.62 6.60
N ARG A 279 -4.06 -22.19 7.72
CA ARG A 279 -5.13 -23.19 7.72
C ARG A 279 -6.43 -22.59 7.22
N VAL A 280 -6.81 -21.41 7.70
CA VAL A 280 -8.00 -20.67 7.23
C VAL A 280 -7.93 -20.41 5.73
N LEU A 281 -6.77 -19.94 5.23
CA LEU A 281 -6.56 -19.76 3.78
C LEU A 281 -6.72 -21.08 3.01
N GLY A 282 -6.12 -22.16 3.52
CA GLY A 282 -6.17 -23.49 2.88
C GLY A 282 -7.57 -24.09 2.84
N GLU A 283 -8.34 -23.93 3.92
CA GLU A 283 -9.73 -24.39 4.03
C GLU A 283 -10.65 -23.62 3.09
N PHE A 284 -10.52 -22.29 3.02
CA PHE A 284 -11.32 -21.44 2.12
C PHE A 284 -11.14 -21.83 0.65
N TYR A 285 -9.91 -22.15 0.25
CA TYR A 285 -9.59 -22.51 -1.14
C TYR A 285 -9.53 -24.01 -1.41
N HIS A 286 -9.96 -24.85 -0.46
CA HIS A 286 -9.92 -26.32 -0.56
C HIS A 286 -8.56 -26.90 -0.99
N GLY A 287 -7.47 -26.25 -0.59
CA GLY A 287 -6.10 -26.64 -0.95
C GLY A 287 -5.68 -26.34 -2.40
N THR A 288 -6.58 -25.83 -3.25
CA THR A 288 -6.26 -25.37 -4.61
C THR A 288 -5.95 -23.88 -4.62
N PRO A 289 -4.85 -23.41 -5.23
CA PRO A 289 -4.61 -21.98 -5.36
C PRO A 289 -5.76 -21.32 -6.15
N PRO A 290 -6.20 -20.13 -5.75
CA PRO A 290 -7.22 -19.37 -6.47
C PRO A 290 -6.75 -19.07 -7.89
N ALA A 291 -7.66 -19.24 -8.84
CA ALA A 291 -7.43 -18.95 -10.25
C ALA A 291 -7.08 -17.48 -10.51
#